data_AF-A0A5B7UMB9-F1
#
_entry.id   AF-A0A5B7UMB9-F1
#
_cell.length_a   1.000
_cell.length_b   1.000
_cell.length_c   1.000
_cell.angle_alpha   90.00
_cell.angle_beta   90.00
_cell.angle_gamma   90.00
#
_symmetry.space_group_name_H-M   'P 1'
#
loop_
_entity.id
_entity.type
_entity.pdbx_description
1 polymer ?
#
loop_
_entity_poly.entity_id
_entity_poly.type
_entity_poly.pdbx_seq_one_letter_code
_entity_poly.pdbx_strand_id
1 'polypeptide(L)' 'MWWNFIGRTQADIEQARTDWMTGTRFGEVKRYEGRPLPAAELPPVALKPRGRVR' A
#
# COMPACT_ATOMS: atom_id res chain seq x y z
N MET A 1 1.22 -9.11 1.88
CA MET A 1 1.54 -8.21 0.75
C MET A 1 0.30 -8.06 -0.09
N TRP A 2 0.00 -6.83 -0.46
CA TRP A 2 -1.08 -6.47 -1.36
C TRP A 2 -0.65 -5.21 -2.10
N TRP A 3 -0.90 -5.17 -3.42
CA TRP A 3 -0.33 -4.16 -4.31
C TRP A 3 1.20 -4.01 -4.08
N ASN A 4 1.70 -2.79 -3.93
CA ASN A 4 3.09 -2.47 -3.66
C ASN A 4 3.42 -2.41 -2.14
N PHE A 5 2.51 -2.84 -1.26
CA PHE A 5 2.70 -2.77 0.18
C PHE A 5 3.05 -4.12 0.80
N ILE A 6 4.08 -4.10 1.65
CA ILE A 6 4.51 -5.23 2.47
C ILE A 6 4.43 -4.79 3.93
N GLY A 7 3.50 -5.41 4.66
CA GLY A 7 3.29 -5.24 6.10
C GLY A 7 3.27 -6.59 6.80
N ARG A 8 3.40 -6.56 8.13
CA ARG A 8 3.27 -7.73 9.00
C ARG A 8 1.81 -8.01 9.36
N THR A 9 0.97 -6.98 9.34
CA THR A 9 -0.46 -7.04 9.68
C THR A 9 -1.35 -6.46 8.58
N GLN A 10 -2.65 -6.70 8.67
CA GLN A 10 -3.66 -6.04 7.83
C GLN A 10 -3.65 -4.52 8.04
N ALA A 11 -3.56 -4.08 9.30
CA ALA A 11 -3.53 -2.66 9.66
C ALA A 11 -2.33 -1.93 9.04
N ASP A 12 -1.19 -2.59 8.91
CA ASP A 12 -0.01 -2.01 8.22
C ASP A 12 -0.33 -1.67 6.76
N ILE A 13 -1.11 -2.52 6.09
CA ILE A 13 -1.50 -2.34 4.69
C ILE A 13 -2.57 -1.24 4.56
N GLU A 14 -3.54 -1.20 5.48
CA GLU A 14 -4.58 -0.16 5.54
C GLU A 14 -3.99 1.23 5.77
N GLN A 15 -3.04 1.34 6.71
CA GLN A 15 -2.33 2.59 6.95
C GLN A 15 -1.50 3.00 5.74
N ALA A 16 -0.72 2.07 5.16
CA ALA A 16 0.08 2.37 3.96
C ALA A 16 -0.79 2.82 2.78
N ARG A 17 -1.97 2.22 2.59
CA ARG A 17 -2.94 2.67 1.59
C ARG A 17 -3.43 4.09 1.86
N THR A 18 -3.80 4.40 3.11
CA THR A 18 -4.27 5.73 3.50
C THR A 18 -3.18 6.78 3.30
N ASP A 19 -1.95 6.48 3.72
CA ASP A 19 -0.80 7.37 3.57
C ASP A 19 -0.49 7.66 2.09
N TRP A 20 -0.66 6.67 1.21
CA TRP A 20 -0.48 6.83 -0.23
C TRP A 20 -1.58 7.69 -0.85
N MET A 21 -2.84 7.44 -0.49
CA MET A 21 -3.97 8.19 -1.03
C MET A 21 -4.01 9.64 -0.54
N THR A 22 -3.49 9.91 0.66
CA THR A 22 -3.41 11.27 1.24
C THR A 22 -2.08 11.97 0.94
N GLY A 23 -1.08 11.26 0.42
CA GLY A 23 0.23 11.82 0.07
C GLY A 23 1.12 12.18 1.27
N THR A 24 0.85 11.63 2.45
CA THR A 24 1.50 12.06 3.71
C THR A 24 2.87 11.44 3.96
N ARG A 25 3.16 10.26 3.37
CA ARG A 25 4.37 9.46 3.70
C ARG A 25 5.36 9.24 2.57
N PHE A 26 4.89 9.13 1.33
CA PHE A 26 5.69 8.55 0.23
C PHE A 26 6.43 9.55 -0.66
N GLY A 27 6.47 10.83 -0.26
CA GLY A 27 7.15 11.88 -1.02
C GLY A 27 6.53 12.11 -2.40
N GLU A 28 7.13 13.02 -3.16
CA GLU A 28 6.66 13.42 -4.49
C GLU A 28 7.76 13.23 -5.54
N VAL A 29 7.38 12.74 -6.72
CA VAL A 29 8.26 12.62 -7.87
C VAL A 29 8.13 13.85 -8.77
N LYS A 30 8.95 14.87 -8.51
CA LYS A 30 8.84 16.21 -9.14
C LYS A 30 8.94 16.28 -10.66
N ARG A 31 9.55 15.28 -11.32
CA ARG A 31 9.78 15.28 -12.79
C ARG A 31 8.81 14.39 -13.55
N TYR A 32 7.75 13.92 -12.89
CA TYR A 32 6.73 13.12 -13.51
C TYR A 32 5.48 13.97 -13.74
N GLU A 33 5.07 14.14 -15.00
CA GLU A 33 3.95 15.02 -15.39
C GLU A 33 2.56 14.37 -15.19
N GLY A 34 2.51 13.15 -14.65
CA GLY A 34 1.27 12.43 -14.37
C GLY A 34 0.86 12.46 -12.90
N ARG A 35 -0.42 12.15 -12.63
CA ARG A 35 -0.89 11.94 -11.25
C ARG A 35 -0.33 10.63 -10.68
N PRO A 36 -0.09 10.55 -9.36
CA PRO A 36 0.18 9.28 -8.70
C PRO A 36 -0.91 8.26 -8.99
N LEU A 37 -0.53 7.01 -9.25
CA LEU A 37 -1.48 5.93 -9.47
C LEU A 37 -2.26 5.66 -8.17
N PRO A 38 -3.60 5.70 -8.16
CA PRO A 38 -4.35 5.42 -6.95
C PRO A 38 -4.16 3.96 -6.52
N ALA A 39 -4.05 3.73 -5.22
CA ALA A 39 -4.07 2.37 -4.69
C ALA A 39 -5.47 1.78 -4.87
N ALA A 40 -5.55 0.51 -5.30
CA ALA A 40 -6.82 -0.19 -5.45
C ALA A 40 -7.60 -0.26 -4.13
N GLU A 41 -8.89 -0.58 -4.17
CA GLU A 41 -9.63 -0.86 -2.93
C GLU A 41 -9.14 -2.15 -2.27
N LEU A 42 -9.12 -2.16 -0.94
CA LEU A 42 -8.79 -3.38 -0.21
C LEU A 42 -9.94 -4.37 -0.35
N PRO A 43 -9.63 -5.66 -0.55
CA PRO A 43 -10.66 -6.69 -0.56
C PRO A 43 -11.35 -6.73 0.81
N PRO A 44 -12.65 -7.07 0.87
CA PRO A 44 -13.40 -7.13 2.13
C PRO A 44 -12.99 -8.31 3.02
N VAL A 45 -12.08 -9.17 2.54
CA VAL A 45 -11.56 -10.33 3.26
C VAL A 45 -10.14 -10.07 3.76
N ALA A 46 -9.80 -10.65 4.91
CA ALA A 46 -8.47 -10.51 5.50
C ALA A 46 -7.39 -11.06 4.55
N LEU A 47 -6.32 -10.28 4.37
CA LEU A 47 -5.17 -10.71 3.57
C LEU A 47 -4.48 -11.90 4.25
N LYS A 48 -4.28 -12.99 3.49
CA LYS A 48 -3.56 -14.16 3.99
C LYS A 48 -2.06 -13.87 4.11
N PRO A 49 -1.45 -14.01 5.30
CA PRO A 49 -0.01 -13.90 5.45
C PRO A 49 0.71 -14.94 4.59
N ARG A 50 1.77 -14.53 3.90
CA ARG A 50 2.68 -15.48 3.26
C ARG A 50 3.69 -15.95 4.30
N GLY A 51 3.67 -17.25 4.60
CA GLY A 51 4.61 -17.87 5.53
C GLY A 51 6.06 -17.78 5.02
N ARG A 52 7.03 -17.84 5.94
CA ARG A 52 8.44 -17.86 5.60
C ARG A 52 8.88 -19.29 5.31
N VAL A 53 9.20 -19.59 4.04
CA VAL A 53 9.89 -20.84 3.68
C VAL A 53 11.38 -20.58 3.84
N ARG A 54 12.07 -21.46 4.57
CA ARG A 54 13.53 -21.41 4.76
C ARG A 54 14.24 -22.23 3.71
#